data_AF-A0AAN6Z3W0-F1
#
_entry.id   AF-A0AAN6Z3W0-F1
#
_cell.length_a   1.000
_cell.length_b   1.000
_cell.length_c   1.000
_cell.angle_alpha   90.00
_cell.angle_beta   90.00
_cell.angle_gamma   90.00
#
_symmetry.space_group_name_H-M   'P 1'
#
loop_
_entity.id
_entity.type
_entity.pdbx_description
1 polymer ?
#
loop_
_entity_poly.entity_id
_entity_poly.type
_entity_poly.pdbx_seq_one_letter_code
_entity_poly.pdbx_strand_id
1 'polypeptide(L)'
;MEPTLQSPLFTRQIVLAMRALYPEELADRTWDNVGLLLENIDPPEGRVPKRVLLTNDLTLRVAEEAISKNVSVIVSYHPFIFRGLKSITLNDPHQSIVLRLAQNNIAVYSPHTALDAAPGGINDWLADILDGIRDISTYRSVVQPIRGTVPAGFEGAGYGRLVRFNGPVAFEKLATEFAIKFGMSSVMVARPGPAATTSHEIRTVALCAGSGYDVLKDVDADLYVTGEMTHHNALRLTMLGKYVLTVFHSNSERGFLRDVLQGQLQRALVREAEVLVSEEDKDPFEIWTPETSA
;
A
#
# COMPACT_ATOMS: atom_id res chain seq x y z
N MET A 1 -23.84 15.83 13.32
CA MET A 1 -23.98 14.42 13.73
C MET A 1 -23.40 13.60 12.60
N GLU A 2 -22.34 12.83 12.86
CA GLU A 2 -21.95 11.79 11.90
C GLU A 2 -23.16 10.88 11.67
N PRO A 3 -23.47 10.50 10.42
CA PRO A 3 -24.53 9.54 10.18
C PRO A 3 -24.20 8.26 10.96
N THR A 4 -25.11 7.86 11.85
CA THR A 4 -24.98 6.62 12.61
C THR A 4 -24.91 5.48 11.60
N LEU A 5 -23.72 4.89 11.44
CA LEU A 5 -23.54 3.72 10.58
C LEU A 5 -24.57 2.65 10.97
N GLN A 6 -25.45 2.28 10.03
CA GLN A 6 -26.44 1.23 10.25
C GLN A 6 -25.82 -0.17 10.11
N SER A 7 -24.54 -0.25 9.78
CA SER A 7 -23.81 -1.51 9.64
C SER A 7 -23.79 -2.33 10.95
N PRO A 8 -23.62 -3.66 10.84
CA PRO A 8 -23.34 -4.54 11.96
C PRO A 8 -22.25 -4.02 12.88
N LEU A 9 -22.37 -4.34 14.18
CA LEU A 9 -21.43 -3.85 15.20
C LEU A 9 -19.97 -4.13 14.88
N PHE A 10 -19.66 -5.34 14.37
CA PHE A 10 -18.28 -5.71 14.04
C PHE A 10 -17.74 -4.87 12.87
N THR A 11 -18.54 -4.64 11.83
CA THR A 11 -18.17 -3.75 10.71
C THR A 11 -17.87 -2.33 11.19
N ARG A 12 -18.71 -1.78 12.07
CA ARG A 12 -18.46 -0.46 12.67
C ARG A 12 -17.15 -0.41 13.47
N GLN A 13 -16.83 -1.47 14.21
CA GLN A 13 -15.57 -1.55 14.94
C GLN A 13 -14.36 -1.51 14.00
N ILE A 14 -14.42 -2.21 12.86
CA ILE A 14 -13.36 -2.16 11.84
C ILE A 14 -13.24 -0.76 11.26
N VAL A 15 -14.35 -0.15 10.84
CA VAL A 15 -14.35 1.20 10.24
C VAL A 15 -13.77 2.23 11.23
N LEU A 16 -14.21 2.21 12.49
CA LEU A 16 -13.72 3.13 13.51
C LEU A 16 -12.24 2.90 13.83
N ALA A 17 -11.81 1.64 13.92
CA ALA A 17 -10.39 1.32 14.13
C ALA A 17 -9.52 1.80 12.96
N MET A 18 -9.97 1.57 11.72
CA MET A 18 -9.26 2.04 10.53
C MET A 18 -9.19 3.56 10.47
N ARG A 19 -10.28 4.28 10.76
CA ARG A 19 -10.30 5.75 10.82
C ARG A 19 -9.41 6.30 11.94
N ALA A 20 -9.30 5.61 13.06
CA ALA A 20 -8.42 6.02 14.15
C ALA A 20 -6.93 5.80 13.81
N LEU A 21 -6.61 4.76 13.03
CA LEU A 21 -5.24 4.46 12.60
C LEU A 21 -4.82 5.28 11.37
N TYR A 22 -5.73 5.42 10.40
CA TYR A 22 -5.53 6.03 9.09
C TYR A 22 -6.79 6.83 8.70
N PRO A 23 -6.95 8.07 9.22
CA PRO A 23 -8.15 8.88 8.99
C PRO A 23 -8.41 9.13 7.50
N GLU A 24 -9.66 8.94 7.06
CA GLU A 24 -10.06 9.13 5.66
C GLU A 24 -9.83 10.57 5.18
N GLU A 25 -9.77 11.55 6.09
CA GLU A 25 -9.41 12.96 5.84
C GLU A 25 -8.03 13.12 5.20
N LEU A 26 -7.15 12.14 5.38
CA LEU A 26 -5.82 12.13 4.78
C LEU A 26 -5.82 11.66 3.31
N ALA A 27 -6.92 11.10 2.81
CA ALA A 27 -7.00 10.64 1.43
C ALA A 27 -7.11 11.80 0.42
N ASP A 28 -6.65 11.56 -0.81
CA ASP A 28 -6.83 12.52 -1.90
C ASP A 28 -8.30 12.59 -2.33
N ARG A 29 -8.98 13.67 -1.93
CA ARG A 29 -10.42 13.87 -2.18
C ARG A 29 -10.76 14.18 -3.63
N THR A 30 -9.77 14.39 -4.51
CA THR A 30 -10.02 14.79 -5.90
C THR A 30 -10.24 13.60 -6.82
N TRP A 31 -9.70 12.43 -6.48
CA TRP A 31 -9.78 11.25 -7.32
C TRP A 31 -9.93 9.93 -6.57
N ASP A 32 -9.60 9.87 -5.28
CA ASP A 32 -9.62 8.61 -4.53
C ASP A 32 -11.04 8.24 -4.04
N ASN A 33 -11.25 6.95 -3.78
CA ASN A 33 -12.48 6.41 -3.22
C ASN A 33 -12.20 5.53 -2.00
N VAL A 34 -12.00 6.18 -0.85
CA VAL A 34 -11.73 5.52 0.43
C VAL A 34 -13.00 5.32 1.27
N GLY A 35 -12.89 4.50 2.31
CA GLY A 35 -13.93 4.26 3.30
C GLY A 35 -14.65 2.93 3.10
N LEU A 36 -15.88 2.84 3.62
CA LEU A 36 -16.73 1.65 3.47
C LEU A 36 -17.38 1.66 2.08
N LEU A 37 -16.91 0.79 1.18
CA LEU A 37 -17.32 0.76 -0.22
C LEU A 37 -18.39 -0.30 -0.52
N LEU A 38 -18.44 -1.36 0.29
CA LEU A 38 -19.52 -2.34 0.30
C LEU A 38 -19.92 -2.59 1.74
N GLU A 39 -21.19 -2.40 2.06
CA GLU A 39 -21.72 -2.60 3.40
C GLU A 39 -22.39 -3.98 3.51
N ASN A 40 -22.31 -4.57 4.70
CA ASN A 40 -23.07 -5.76 5.07
C ASN A 40 -24.22 -5.37 6.01
N ILE A 41 -25.20 -6.27 6.17
CA ILE A 41 -26.40 -6.04 6.99
C ILE A 41 -26.41 -6.95 8.21
N ASP A 42 -27.18 -6.58 9.24
CA ASP A 42 -27.39 -7.47 10.37
C ASP A 42 -28.12 -8.74 9.88
N PRO A 43 -27.54 -9.94 10.13
CA PRO A 43 -28.18 -11.17 9.70
C PRO A 43 -29.48 -11.37 10.48
N PRO A 44 -30.57 -11.87 9.85
CA PRO A 44 -31.84 -12.13 10.53
C PRO A 44 -31.70 -13.11 11.70
N GLU A 45 -30.82 -14.09 11.54
CA GLU A 45 -30.50 -15.12 12.53
C GLU A 45 -28.99 -15.43 12.48
N GLY A 46 -28.44 -15.86 13.62
CA GLY A 46 -27.04 -16.26 13.73
C GLY A 46 -26.10 -15.14 14.17
N ARG A 47 -24.87 -15.53 14.53
CA ARG A 47 -23.84 -14.62 15.03
C ARG A 47 -22.98 -14.14 13.87
N VAL A 48 -22.78 -12.83 13.76
CA VAL A 48 -21.81 -12.24 12.82
C VAL A 48 -20.40 -12.75 13.15
N PRO A 49 -19.71 -13.41 12.20
CA PRO A 49 -18.31 -13.78 12.38
C PRO A 49 -17.45 -12.57 12.73
N LYS A 50 -16.53 -12.70 13.70
CA LYS A 50 -15.61 -11.62 14.04
C LYS A 50 -14.28 -11.80 13.31
N ARG A 51 -14.32 -11.98 11.99
CA ARG A 51 -13.12 -12.14 11.16
C ARG A 51 -13.03 -11.04 10.12
N VAL A 52 -11.86 -10.44 10.01
CA VAL A 52 -11.51 -9.48 8.96
C VAL A 52 -10.35 -10.02 8.13
N LEU A 53 -10.43 -9.88 6.80
CA LEU A 53 -9.37 -10.24 5.87
C LEU A 53 -8.70 -8.97 5.34
N LEU A 54 -7.38 -8.86 5.49
CA LEU A 54 -6.57 -7.83 4.87
C LEU A 54 -6.09 -8.31 3.49
N THR A 55 -6.19 -7.46 2.48
CA THR A 55 -5.67 -7.71 1.13
C THR A 55 -5.19 -6.42 0.50
N ASN A 56 -4.22 -6.50 -0.41
CA ASN A 56 -3.84 -5.36 -1.25
C ASN A 56 -4.90 -5.17 -2.33
N ASP A 57 -5.12 -6.23 -3.09
CA ASP A 57 -6.02 -6.29 -4.24
C ASP A 57 -7.16 -7.28 -3.98
N LEU A 58 -8.41 -6.81 -4.16
CA LEU A 58 -9.58 -7.67 -4.03
C LEU A 58 -9.88 -8.37 -5.36
N THR A 59 -9.22 -9.51 -5.59
CA THR A 59 -9.46 -10.38 -6.76
C THR A 59 -10.55 -11.42 -6.49
N LEU A 60 -10.98 -12.15 -7.53
CA LEU A 60 -11.95 -13.23 -7.36
C LEU A 60 -11.46 -14.32 -6.39
N ARG A 61 -10.16 -14.66 -6.45
CA ARG A 61 -9.58 -15.68 -5.56
C ARG A 61 -9.57 -15.21 -4.09
N VAL A 62 -9.29 -13.93 -3.86
CA VAL A 62 -9.37 -13.32 -2.52
C VAL A 62 -10.82 -13.27 -2.03
N ALA A 63 -11.78 -12.98 -2.91
CA ALA A 63 -13.20 -13.02 -2.55
C ALA A 63 -13.66 -14.44 -2.20
N GLU A 64 -13.22 -15.46 -2.93
CA GLU A 64 -13.48 -16.88 -2.62
C GLU A 64 -12.82 -17.31 -1.30
N GLU A 65 -11.58 -16.86 -1.05
CA GLU A 65 -10.91 -17.05 0.23
C GLU A 65 -11.72 -16.45 1.38
N ALA A 66 -12.13 -15.19 1.25
CA ALA A 66 -12.96 -14.47 2.23
C ALA A 66 -14.26 -15.23 2.57
N ILE A 67 -14.96 -15.70 1.53
CA ILE A 67 -16.20 -16.48 1.67
C ILE A 67 -15.91 -17.81 2.38
N SER A 68 -14.89 -18.55 1.95
CA SER A 68 -14.55 -19.86 2.54
C SER A 68 -14.11 -19.74 4.01
N LYS A 69 -13.39 -18.66 4.34
CA LYS A 69 -12.95 -18.32 5.70
C LYS A 69 -14.06 -17.61 6.49
N ASN A 70 -15.28 -17.48 5.97
CA ASN A 70 -16.44 -16.90 6.64
C ASN A 70 -16.13 -15.53 7.28
N VAL A 71 -15.46 -14.65 6.53
CA VAL A 71 -15.12 -13.31 7.02
C VAL A 71 -16.31 -12.37 6.91
N SER A 72 -16.38 -11.38 7.79
CA SER A 72 -17.46 -10.38 7.77
C SER A 72 -17.04 -9.07 7.14
N VAL A 73 -15.74 -8.78 7.14
CA VAL A 73 -15.18 -7.55 6.57
C VAL A 73 -13.90 -7.89 5.82
N ILE A 74 -13.72 -7.28 4.65
CA ILE A 74 -12.44 -7.22 3.95
C ILE A 74 -11.93 -5.79 4.09
N VAL A 75 -10.66 -5.62 4.46
CA VAL A 75 -9.95 -4.35 4.33
C VAL A 75 -9.03 -4.50 3.12
N SER A 76 -9.43 -3.89 2.00
CA SER A 76 -8.71 -3.91 0.73
C SER A 76 -7.95 -2.60 0.58
N TYR A 77 -6.61 -2.64 0.56
CA TYR A 77 -5.80 -1.42 0.40
C TYR A 77 -6.22 -0.64 -0.85
N HIS A 78 -6.28 -1.30 -2.01
CA HIS A 78 -6.82 -0.72 -3.22
C HIS A 78 -8.35 -0.67 -3.19
N PRO A 79 -8.98 0.47 -3.54
CA PRO A 79 -10.43 0.57 -3.69
C PRO A 79 -10.93 -0.34 -4.80
N PHE A 80 -11.67 -1.39 -4.44
CA PHE A 80 -12.20 -2.31 -5.43
C PHE A 80 -13.33 -1.69 -6.29
N ILE A 81 -14.02 -0.68 -5.75
CA ILE A 81 -14.87 0.24 -6.49
C ILE A 81 -14.06 1.54 -6.62
N PHE A 82 -13.27 1.68 -7.68
CA PHE A 82 -12.48 2.90 -7.90
C PHE A 82 -13.26 3.99 -8.63
N ARG A 83 -14.20 3.60 -9.50
CA ARG A 83 -15.11 4.51 -10.21
C ARG A 83 -16.55 4.10 -9.95
N GLY A 84 -17.45 5.07 -9.99
CA GLY A 84 -18.89 4.82 -9.81
C GLY A 84 -19.42 3.76 -10.79
N LEU A 85 -20.04 2.72 -10.25
CA LEU A 85 -20.67 1.66 -11.03
C LEU A 85 -22.05 2.10 -11.52
N LYS A 86 -22.30 2.02 -12.83
CA LYS A 86 -23.62 2.30 -13.42
C LYS A 86 -24.56 1.08 -13.37
N SER A 87 -23.99 -0.11 -13.27
CA SER A 87 -24.70 -1.38 -13.14
C SER A 87 -23.81 -2.38 -12.41
N ILE A 88 -24.42 -3.43 -11.85
CA ILE A 88 -23.72 -4.54 -11.21
C ILE A 88 -24.24 -5.83 -11.85
N THR A 89 -23.37 -6.52 -12.59
CA THR A 89 -23.72 -7.69 -13.39
C THR A 89 -22.64 -8.76 -13.31
N LEU A 90 -22.95 -9.99 -13.75
CA LEU A 90 -21.96 -11.08 -13.82
C LEU A 90 -21.05 -11.01 -15.05
N ASN A 91 -21.26 -10.04 -15.96
CA ASN A 91 -20.50 -9.91 -17.20
C ASN A 91 -19.13 -9.23 -17.00
N ASP A 92 -18.93 -8.60 -15.84
CA ASP A 92 -17.69 -7.94 -15.47
C ASP A 92 -17.09 -8.63 -14.22
N PRO A 93 -15.80 -9.02 -14.24
CA PRO A 93 -15.17 -9.71 -13.12
C PRO A 93 -15.22 -8.93 -11.79
N HIS A 94 -15.06 -7.61 -11.81
CA HIS A 94 -15.12 -6.79 -10.59
C HIS A 94 -16.55 -6.71 -10.05
N GLN A 95 -17.54 -6.51 -10.91
CA GLN A 95 -18.96 -6.49 -10.51
C GLN A 95 -19.42 -7.86 -9.98
N SER A 96 -18.91 -8.96 -10.54
CA SER A 96 -19.18 -10.32 -10.05
C SER A 96 -18.69 -10.50 -8.60
N ILE A 97 -17.56 -9.90 -8.23
CA ILE A 97 -17.07 -9.87 -6.84
C ILE A 97 -18.05 -9.13 -5.93
N VAL A 98 -18.55 -7.95 -6.34
CA VAL A 98 -19.57 -7.20 -5.57
C VAL A 98 -20.76 -8.10 -5.25
N LEU A 99 -21.31 -8.78 -6.27
CA LEU A 99 -22.48 -9.66 -6.11
C LEU A 99 -22.20 -10.82 -5.15
N ARG A 100 -21.04 -11.47 -5.28
CA ARG A 100 -20.65 -12.60 -4.43
C ARG A 100 -20.48 -12.18 -2.97
N LEU A 101 -19.80 -11.07 -2.71
CA LEU A 101 -19.57 -10.57 -1.37
C LEU A 101 -20.88 -10.09 -0.72
N ALA A 102 -21.73 -9.37 -1.47
CA ALA A 102 -23.04 -8.95 -0.99
C ALA A 102 -23.94 -10.15 -0.65
N GLN A 103 -23.97 -11.19 -1.50
CA GLN A 103 -24.73 -12.41 -1.25
C GLN A 103 -24.25 -13.17 0.00
N ASN A 104 -22.97 -13.07 0.32
CA ASN A 104 -22.37 -13.68 1.51
C ASN A 104 -22.27 -12.72 2.70
N ASN A 105 -22.91 -11.54 2.61
CA ASN A 105 -22.97 -10.55 3.68
C ASN A 105 -21.58 -10.07 4.17
N ILE A 106 -20.64 -9.85 3.23
CA ILE A 106 -19.27 -9.43 3.50
C ILE A 106 -19.11 -7.96 3.13
N ALA A 107 -18.68 -7.14 4.09
CA ALA A 107 -18.36 -5.74 3.85
C ALA A 107 -16.95 -5.55 3.28
N VAL A 108 -16.70 -4.43 2.60
CA VAL A 108 -15.38 -4.05 2.09
C VAL A 108 -15.08 -2.59 2.46
N TYR A 109 -13.96 -2.38 3.16
CA TYR A 109 -13.41 -1.06 3.49
C TYR A 109 -12.07 -0.86 2.80
N SER A 110 -11.79 0.35 2.31
CA SER A 110 -10.54 0.68 1.64
C SER A 110 -9.89 1.97 2.19
N PRO A 111 -8.67 1.90 2.76
CA PRO A 111 -7.99 3.09 3.26
C PRO A 111 -7.15 3.82 2.20
N HIS A 112 -6.62 3.11 1.21
CA HIS A 112 -5.81 3.60 0.08
C HIS A 112 -4.92 4.81 0.43
N THR A 113 -5.12 5.97 -0.22
CA THR A 113 -4.22 7.11 -0.06
C THR A 113 -4.21 7.74 1.34
N ALA A 114 -5.22 7.48 2.18
CA ALA A 114 -5.16 7.88 3.58
C ALA A 114 -4.04 7.13 4.33
N LEU A 115 -3.84 5.85 4.00
CA LEU A 115 -2.76 5.05 4.55
C LEU A 115 -1.41 5.48 3.97
N ASP A 116 -1.36 5.88 2.70
CA ASP A 116 -0.13 6.38 2.07
C ASP A 116 0.40 7.66 2.71
N ALA A 117 -0.54 8.54 3.07
CA ALA A 117 -0.20 9.85 3.58
C ALA A 117 0.04 9.86 5.10
N ALA A 118 -0.53 8.91 5.85
CA ALA A 118 -0.42 8.89 7.30
C ALA A 118 1.03 8.72 7.79
N PRO A 119 1.43 9.43 8.86
CA PRO A 119 2.62 9.08 9.63
C PRO A 119 2.53 7.63 10.14
N GLY A 120 3.59 6.85 9.97
CA GLY A 120 3.61 5.41 10.27
C GLY A 120 2.87 4.55 9.23
N GLY A 121 2.41 5.16 8.13
CA GLY A 121 1.81 4.47 6.99
C GLY A 121 2.83 3.85 6.03
N ILE A 122 2.41 3.57 4.80
CA ILE A 122 3.17 2.74 3.86
C ILE A 122 4.54 3.34 3.51
N ASN A 123 4.59 4.67 3.34
CA ASN A 123 5.80 5.35 2.93
C ASN A 123 6.81 5.45 4.07
N ASP A 124 6.36 5.45 5.32
CA ASP A 124 7.25 5.32 6.48
C ASP A 124 7.77 3.89 6.62
N TRP A 125 6.92 2.88 6.42
CA TRP A 125 7.34 1.48 6.40
C TRP A 125 8.38 1.18 5.30
N LEU A 126 8.25 1.81 4.12
CA LEU A 126 9.28 1.74 3.08
C LEU A 126 10.58 2.43 3.51
N ALA A 127 10.49 3.59 4.17
CA ALA A 127 11.66 4.28 4.67
C ALA A 127 12.35 3.55 5.85
N ASP A 128 11.63 2.73 6.62
CA ASP A 128 12.19 1.87 7.68
C ASP A 128 13.26 0.90 7.17
N ILE A 129 13.18 0.51 5.90
CA ILE A 129 14.21 -0.31 5.23
C ILE A 129 15.56 0.40 5.26
N LEU A 130 15.56 1.71 5.04
CA LEU A 130 16.76 2.53 4.97
C LEU A 130 17.33 2.84 6.35
N ASP A 131 16.47 3.00 7.36
CA ASP A 131 16.88 3.19 8.75
C ASP A 131 17.45 1.90 9.37
N GLY A 132 17.09 0.73 8.83
CA GLY A 132 17.64 -0.57 9.24
C GLY A 132 19.10 -0.78 8.80
N ILE A 133 19.65 0.10 7.95
CA ILE A 133 21.02 -0.03 7.46
C ILE A 133 22.01 0.29 8.58
N ARG A 134 22.72 -0.75 9.04
CA ARG A 134 23.70 -0.63 10.13
C ARG A 134 24.75 0.45 9.86
N ASP A 135 25.10 1.15 10.94
CA ASP A 135 26.14 2.18 11.02
C ASP A 135 25.87 3.45 10.19
N ILE A 136 24.64 3.64 9.72
CA ILE A 136 24.24 4.82 8.94
C ILE A 136 23.03 5.46 9.59
N SER A 137 23.19 6.75 9.96
CA SER A 137 22.06 7.56 10.42
C SER A 137 21.32 8.16 9.22
N THR A 138 20.01 8.23 9.34
CA THR A 138 19.09 8.75 8.34
C THR A 138 18.30 9.94 8.90
N TYR A 139 17.86 10.80 7.99
CA TYR A 139 16.93 11.89 8.26
C TYR A 139 15.82 11.80 7.23
N ARG A 140 14.56 11.82 7.68
CA ARG A 140 13.39 11.70 6.80
C ARG A 140 12.62 13.01 6.73
N SER A 141 12.09 13.32 5.55
CA SER A 141 11.10 14.38 5.37
C SER A 141 10.00 13.94 4.40
N VAL A 142 8.80 14.47 4.57
CA VAL A 142 7.69 14.23 3.65
C VAL A 142 7.92 14.97 2.33
N VAL A 143 7.63 14.30 1.21
CA VAL A 143 7.84 14.86 -0.14
C VAL A 143 6.69 15.79 -0.54
N GLN A 144 5.45 15.33 -0.42
CA GLN A 144 4.26 16.15 -0.65
C GLN A 144 3.36 16.14 0.59
N PRO A 145 3.51 17.12 1.49
CA PRO A 145 2.61 17.27 2.63
C PRO A 145 1.16 17.40 2.18
N ILE A 146 0.22 16.82 2.94
CA ILE A 146 -1.21 17.04 2.68
C ILE A 146 -1.52 18.53 2.78
N ARG A 147 -2.30 19.03 1.82
CA ARG A 147 -2.83 20.38 1.85
C ARG A 147 -4.23 20.35 2.44
N GLY A 148 -4.44 21.04 3.55
CA GLY A 148 -5.76 21.17 4.18
C GLY A 148 -5.75 20.87 5.67
N THR A 149 -6.90 20.46 6.19
CA THR A 149 -7.07 20.12 7.60
C THR A 149 -6.46 18.74 7.88
N VAL A 150 -5.35 18.74 8.62
CA VAL A 150 -4.75 17.51 9.14
C VAL A 150 -5.38 17.19 10.51
N PRO A 151 -5.92 15.98 10.72
CA PRO A 151 -6.43 15.56 12.03
C PRO A 151 -5.34 15.65 13.12
N ALA A 152 -5.74 15.96 14.35
CA ALA A 152 -4.81 16.04 15.47
C ALA A 152 -4.10 14.70 15.70
N GLY A 153 -2.78 14.72 15.91
CA GLY A 153 -1.95 13.52 16.06
C GLY A 153 -1.44 12.93 14.74
N PHE A 154 -1.78 13.53 13.60
CA PHE A 154 -1.29 13.16 12.26
C PHE A 154 -0.39 14.24 11.67
N GLU A 155 0.27 15.04 12.50
CA GLU A 155 1.21 16.06 12.07
C GLU A 155 2.32 15.43 11.21
N GLY A 156 2.64 16.06 10.08
CA GLY A 156 3.59 15.51 9.13
C GLY A 156 2.98 14.53 8.12
N ALA A 157 1.65 14.40 8.04
CA ALA A 157 1.02 13.62 6.98
C ALA A 157 1.35 14.15 5.57
N GLY A 158 1.56 13.22 4.65
CA GLY A 158 1.75 13.47 3.22
C GLY A 158 2.39 12.31 2.48
N TYR A 159 2.44 12.45 1.17
CA TYR A 159 2.89 11.41 0.26
C TYR A 159 4.41 11.38 0.11
N GLY A 160 4.94 10.17 -0.02
CA GLY A 160 6.35 9.90 -0.24
C GLY A 160 7.27 10.35 0.90
N ARG A 161 8.50 9.83 0.89
CA ARG A 161 9.56 10.23 1.82
C ARG A 161 10.84 10.53 1.06
N LEU A 162 11.53 11.58 1.48
CA LEU A 162 12.92 11.82 1.14
C LEU A 162 13.76 11.43 2.35
N VAL A 163 14.63 10.45 2.16
CA VAL A 163 15.58 9.98 3.16
C VAL A 163 16.96 10.48 2.79
N ARG A 164 17.62 11.17 3.71
CA ARG A 164 19.01 11.60 3.59
C ARG A 164 19.88 10.78 4.54
N PHE A 165 21.02 10.31 4.05
CA PHE A 165 22.01 9.61 4.87
C PHE A 165 23.06 10.57 5.41
N ASN A 166 23.61 10.25 6.59
CA ASN A 166 24.76 10.96 7.17
C ASN A 166 26.12 10.54 6.56
N GLY A 167 26.09 9.78 5.47
CA GLY A 167 27.26 9.30 4.73
C GLY A 167 26.83 8.65 3.42
N PRO A 168 27.76 8.45 2.48
CA PRO A 168 27.45 7.78 1.22
C PRO A 168 27.10 6.30 1.40
N VAL A 169 26.15 5.80 0.61
CA VAL A 169 25.76 4.39 0.56
C VAL A 169 25.86 3.88 -0.87
N ALA A 170 26.49 2.71 -1.07
CA ALA A 170 26.53 2.07 -2.38
C ALA A 170 25.12 1.68 -2.85
N PHE A 171 24.82 1.91 -4.12
CA PHE A 171 23.55 1.52 -4.74
C PHE A 171 23.24 0.03 -4.56
N GLU A 172 24.23 -0.84 -4.72
CA GLU A 172 24.09 -2.30 -4.63
C GLU A 172 23.63 -2.75 -3.24
N LYS A 173 24.12 -2.07 -2.18
CA LYS A 173 23.69 -2.31 -0.80
C LYS A 173 22.21 -1.98 -0.67
N LEU A 174 21.79 -0.79 -1.12
CA LEU A 174 20.39 -0.37 -1.08
C LEU A 174 19.48 -1.33 -1.86
N ALA A 175 19.88 -1.70 -3.08
CA ALA A 175 19.11 -2.61 -3.91
C ALA A 175 18.94 -3.98 -3.24
N THR A 176 19.96 -4.47 -2.53
CA THR A 176 19.92 -5.72 -1.78
C THR A 176 18.99 -5.62 -0.57
N GLU A 177 19.04 -4.53 0.21
CA GLU A 177 18.14 -4.33 1.36
C GLU A 177 16.67 -4.30 0.92
N PHE A 178 16.34 -3.61 -0.17
CA PHE A 178 14.98 -3.63 -0.74
C PHE A 178 14.59 -5.02 -1.24
N ALA A 179 15.46 -5.71 -1.99
CA ALA A 179 15.20 -7.07 -2.47
C ALA A 179 14.90 -8.04 -1.31
N ILE A 180 15.71 -7.99 -0.25
CA ILE A 180 15.51 -8.79 0.97
C ILE A 180 14.17 -8.45 1.63
N LYS A 181 13.87 -7.16 1.82
CA LYS A 181 12.61 -6.73 2.45
C LYS A 181 11.39 -7.26 1.72
N PHE A 182 11.39 -7.21 0.39
CA PHE A 182 10.26 -7.66 -0.41
C PHE A 182 10.29 -9.16 -0.73
N GLY A 183 11.30 -9.89 -0.28
CA GLY A 183 11.46 -11.32 -0.56
C GLY A 183 11.69 -11.62 -2.04
N MET A 184 12.29 -10.68 -2.77
CA MET A 184 12.52 -10.79 -4.21
C MET A 184 13.97 -11.21 -4.49
N SER A 185 14.15 -12.17 -5.41
CA SER A 185 15.49 -12.56 -5.88
C SER A 185 16.10 -11.55 -6.86
N SER A 186 15.25 -10.74 -7.49
CA SER A 186 15.63 -9.76 -8.51
C SER A 186 14.77 -8.51 -8.36
N VAL A 187 15.37 -7.33 -8.57
CA VAL A 187 14.67 -6.03 -8.63
C VAL A 187 14.94 -5.36 -9.98
N MET A 188 14.01 -4.51 -10.42
CA MET A 188 14.19 -3.74 -11.66
C MET A 188 14.93 -2.46 -11.36
N VAL A 189 15.99 -2.15 -12.12
CA VAL A 189 16.84 -0.99 -11.87
C VAL A 189 17.13 -0.23 -13.16
N ALA A 190 17.17 1.11 -13.07
CA ALA A 190 17.72 1.97 -14.12
C ALA A 190 18.91 2.74 -13.54
N ARG A 191 20.04 2.70 -14.26
CA ARG A 191 21.31 3.31 -13.83
C ARG A 191 21.70 4.44 -14.78
N PRO A 192 22.32 5.51 -14.27
CA PRO A 192 22.90 6.52 -15.13
C PRO A 192 24.03 5.93 -15.98
N GLY A 193 24.19 6.46 -17.21
CA GLY A 193 25.20 5.96 -18.14
C GLY A 193 26.65 6.31 -17.73
N PRO A 194 27.67 5.70 -18.37
CA PRO A 194 29.09 5.85 -17.99
C PRO A 194 29.63 7.29 -18.05
N ALA A 195 28.96 8.19 -18.77
CA ALA A 195 29.33 9.60 -18.87
C ALA A 195 28.88 10.44 -17.66
N ALA A 196 28.07 9.89 -16.75
CA ALA A 196 27.72 10.53 -15.50
C ALA A 196 28.93 10.40 -14.53
N THR A 197 29.70 11.47 -14.42
CA THR A 197 30.90 11.62 -13.58
C THR A 197 30.62 11.66 -12.07
N THR A 198 29.40 11.34 -11.64
CA THR A 198 29.02 11.30 -10.24
C THR A 198 29.47 10.00 -9.60
N SER A 199 30.12 10.12 -8.43
CA SER A 199 30.32 9.02 -7.48
C SER A 199 29.08 8.12 -7.43
N HIS A 200 29.25 6.80 -7.54
CA HIS A 200 28.18 5.78 -7.42
C HIS A 200 27.55 5.70 -6.01
N GLU A 201 27.76 6.74 -5.20
CA GLU A 201 27.36 6.84 -3.82
C GLU A 201 26.05 7.62 -3.70
N ILE A 202 25.04 6.96 -3.14
CA ILE A 202 23.74 7.52 -2.83
C ILE A 202 23.81 8.22 -1.48
N ARG A 203 23.41 9.49 -1.42
CA ARG A 203 23.22 10.26 -0.17
C ARG A 203 21.75 10.55 0.11
N THR A 204 20.92 10.48 -0.92
CA THR A 204 19.49 10.77 -0.84
C THR A 204 18.65 9.74 -1.60
N VAL A 205 17.55 9.31 -0.98
CA VAL A 205 16.58 8.39 -1.57
C VAL A 205 15.19 9.01 -1.48
N ALA A 206 14.57 9.25 -2.63
CA ALA A 206 13.16 9.62 -2.72
C ALA A 206 12.34 8.34 -2.93
N LEU A 207 11.35 8.08 -2.08
CA LEU A 207 10.54 6.87 -2.16
C LEU A 207 9.05 7.14 -2.02
N CYS A 208 8.26 6.37 -2.75
CA CYS A 208 6.80 6.37 -2.67
C CYS A 208 6.30 5.00 -3.14
N ALA A 209 5.44 4.33 -2.37
CA ALA A 209 4.85 3.07 -2.79
C ALA A 209 3.97 3.24 -4.05
N GLY A 210 3.66 2.12 -4.73
CA GLY A 210 2.80 2.08 -5.91
C GLY A 210 3.38 2.83 -7.11
N SER A 211 2.54 3.60 -7.80
CA SER A 211 2.89 4.45 -8.96
C SER A 211 3.42 5.83 -8.55
N GLY A 212 4.46 5.89 -7.71
CA GLY A 212 4.88 7.08 -6.99
C GLY A 212 5.60 8.19 -7.78
N TYR A 213 5.89 8.05 -9.07
CA TYR A 213 6.70 9.05 -9.79
C TYR A 213 6.12 10.47 -9.74
N ASP A 214 4.80 10.63 -9.86
CA ASP A 214 4.18 11.96 -9.79
C ASP A 214 4.32 12.64 -8.42
N VAL A 215 4.49 11.85 -7.36
CA VAL A 215 4.82 12.34 -6.02
C VAL A 215 6.27 12.83 -5.99
N LEU A 216 7.18 12.08 -6.62
CA LEU A 216 8.63 12.24 -6.47
C LEU A 216 9.29 13.17 -7.51
N LYS A 217 8.65 13.45 -8.65
CA LYS A 217 9.26 14.06 -9.84
C LYS A 217 9.94 15.43 -9.62
N ASP A 218 9.53 16.16 -8.59
CA ASP A 218 10.03 17.50 -8.24
C ASP A 218 11.07 17.48 -7.11
N VAL A 219 11.40 16.30 -6.57
CA VAL A 219 12.46 16.10 -5.60
C VAL A 219 13.78 15.92 -6.33
N ASP A 220 14.88 16.47 -5.81
CA ASP A 220 16.24 16.13 -6.25
C ASP A 220 16.82 15.07 -5.31
N ALA A 221 16.86 13.81 -5.77
CA ALA A 221 17.44 12.69 -5.02
C ALA A 221 18.40 11.89 -5.91
N ASP A 222 19.32 11.15 -5.29
CA ASP A 222 20.29 10.31 -6.01
C ASP A 222 19.64 9.00 -6.48
N LEU A 223 18.70 8.46 -5.70
CA LEU A 223 17.94 7.25 -5.99
C LEU A 223 16.43 7.50 -5.82
N TYR A 224 15.64 7.02 -6.78
CA TYR A 224 14.19 6.97 -6.72
C TYR A 224 13.71 5.54 -6.54
N VAL A 225 12.88 5.29 -5.53
CA VAL A 225 12.32 3.96 -5.24
C VAL A 225 10.80 4.02 -5.29
N THR A 226 10.19 3.15 -6.09
CA THR A 226 8.73 3.08 -6.23
C THR A 226 8.29 1.69 -6.65
N GLY A 227 7.00 1.37 -6.60
CA GLY A 227 6.49 0.10 -7.14
C GLY A 227 6.73 0.00 -8.66
N GLU A 228 6.35 1.05 -9.40
CA GLU A 228 6.52 1.10 -10.86
C GLU A 228 6.85 2.50 -11.39
N MET A 229 7.49 2.54 -12.56
CA MET A 229 7.82 3.78 -13.26
C MET A 229 7.78 3.56 -14.77
N THR A 230 7.27 4.54 -15.52
CA THR A 230 7.25 4.47 -16.99
C THR A 230 8.67 4.56 -17.56
N HIS A 231 8.86 3.97 -18.74
CA HIS A 231 10.14 3.98 -19.46
C HIS A 231 10.73 5.40 -19.62
N HIS A 232 9.92 6.36 -20.05
CA HIS A 232 10.40 7.73 -20.30
C HIS A 232 10.76 8.47 -19.01
N ASN A 233 10.07 8.22 -17.91
CA ASN A 233 10.40 8.81 -16.62
C ASN A 233 11.73 8.25 -16.10
N ALA A 234 11.93 6.93 -16.20
CA ALA A 234 13.19 6.29 -15.84
C ALA A 234 14.35 6.79 -16.71
N LEU A 235 14.16 6.89 -18.03
CA LEU A 235 15.16 7.43 -18.96
C LEU A 235 15.54 8.87 -18.63
N ARG A 236 14.54 9.71 -18.32
CA ARG A 236 14.79 11.10 -17.91
C ARG A 236 15.65 11.16 -16.65
N LEU A 237 15.33 10.36 -15.63
CA LEU A 237 16.09 10.32 -14.38
C LEU A 237 17.54 9.85 -14.61
N THR A 238 17.76 8.82 -15.43
CA THR A 238 19.12 8.36 -15.73
C THR A 238 19.93 9.37 -16.54
N MET A 239 19.30 10.13 -17.44
CA MET A 239 19.94 11.27 -18.13
C MET A 239 20.32 12.40 -17.18
N LEU A 240 19.61 12.55 -16.06
CA LEU A 240 19.92 13.48 -14.98
C LEU A 240 20.93 12.90 -13.96
N GLY A 241 21.54 11.75 -14.26
CA GLY A 241 22.52 11.12 -13.37
C GLY A 241 21.92 10.36 -12.19
N LYS A 242 20.60 10.07 -12.19
CA LYS A 242 19.89 9.49 -11.06
C LYS A 242 19.64 7.99 -11.25
N TYR A 243 19.58 7.27 -10.14
CA TYR A 243 19.21 5.86 -10.09
C TYR A 243 17.70 5.69 -9.92
N VAL A 244 17.17 4.60 -10.45
CA VAL A 244 15.79 4.16 -10.21
C VAL A 244 15.82 2.71 -9.77
N LEU A 245 15.01 2.38 -8.77
CA LEU A 245 14.73 1.01 -8.34
C LEU A 245 13.21 0.83 -8.27
N THR A 246 12.72 -0.22 -8.93
CA THR A 246 11.30 -0.57 -8.92
C THR A 246 11.09 -2.03 -8.55
N VAL A 247 10.02 -2.32 -7.82
CA VAL A 247 9.78 -3.65 -7.21
C VAL A 247 8.44 -4.29 -7.60
N PHE A 248 7.79 -3.80 -8.66
CA PHE A 248 6.38 -4.00 -8.98
C PHE A 248 5.45 -3.28 -8.00
N HIS A 249 4.27 -2.92 -8.50
CA HIS A 249 3.33 -2.01 -7.82
C HIS A 249 2.98 -2.53 -6.43
N SER A 250 2.31 -3.69 -6.38
CA SER A 250 1.73 -4.22 -5.15
C SER A 250 2.76 -4.80 -4.18
N ASN A 251 3.96 -5.16 -4.66
CA ASN A 251 5.05 -5.62 -3.78
C ASN A 251 5.58 -4.50 -2.88
N SER A 252 5.53 -3.25 -3.35
CA SER A 252 5.90 -2.08 -2.54
C SER A 252 4.85 -1.74 -1.47
N GLU A 253 3.76 -2.51 -1.37
CA GLU A 253 2.60 -2.19 -0.55
C GLU A 253 2.19 -3.36 0.35
N ARG A 254 2.00 -4.54 -0.24
CA ARG A 254 1.43 -5.75 0.39
C ARG A 254 2.12 -6.16 1.67
N GLY A 255 3.45 -6.01 1.75
CA GLY A 255 4.21 -6.35 2.95
C GLY A 255 3.76 -5.58 4.19
N PHE A 256 3.28 -4.34 4.03
CA PHE A 256 2.75 -3.51 5.10
C PHE A 256 1.58 -4.18 5.83
N LEU A 257 0.72 -4.89 5.10
CA LEU A 257 -0.48 -5.50 5.65
C LEU A 257 -0.14 -6.51 6.75
N ARG A 258 0.85 -7.36 6.51
CA ARG A 258 1.34 -8.35 7.47
C ARG A 258 2.26 -7.74 8.51
N ASP A 259 3.21 -6.92 8.08
CA ASP A 259 4.27 -6.43 8.95
C ASP A 259 3.76 -5.40 9.98
N VAL A 260 2.70 -4.65 9.63
CA VAL A 260 2.23 -3.50 10.42
C VAL A 260 0.72 -3.57 10.68
N LEU A 261 -0.10 -3.55 9.62
CA LEU A 261 -1.54 -3.32 9.74
C LEU A 261 -2.24 -4.43 10.52
N GLN A 262 -1.88 -5.70 10.28
CA GLN A 262 -2.46 -6.86 10.96
C GLN A 262 -2.33 -6.71 12.48
N GLY A 263 -1.13 -6.42 12.98
CA GLY A 263 -0.87 -6.26 14.40
C GLY A 263 -1.57 -5.03 15.00
N GLN A 264 -1.59 -3.91 14.28
CA GLN A 264 -2.29 -2.69 14.73
C GLN A 264 -3.80 -2.91 14.84
N LEU A 265 -4.42 -3.45 13.79
CA LEU A 265 -5.85 -3.70 13.76
C LEU A 265 -6.24 -4.75 14.79
N GLN A 266 -5.46 -5.81 14.96
CA GLN A 266 -5.71 -6.83 15.98
C GLN A 266 -5.73 -6.25 17.41
N ARG A 267 -4.87 -5.26 17.70
CA ARG A 267 -4.84 -4.56 19.00
C ARG A 267 -6.00 -3.59 19.19
N ALA A 268 -6.53 -3.03 18.10
CA ALA A 268 -7.64 -2.08 18.14
C ALA A 268 -9.02 -2.77 18.29
N LEU A 269 -9.10 -4.08 18.05
CA LEU A 269 -10.34 -4.84 18.07
C LEU A 269 -10.55 -5.63 19.37
N VAL A 270 -11.78 -6.12 19.55
CA VAL A 270 -12.16 -7.01 20.65
C VAL A 270 -11.38 -8.33 20.60
N ARG A 271 -11.13 -8.94 21.76
CA ARG A 271 -10.27 -10.13 21.91
C ARG A 271 -10.69 -11.34 21.05
N GLU A 272 -11.98 -11.51 20.76
CA GLU A 272 -12.45 -12.61 19.93
C GLU A 272 -12.41 -12.31 18.43
N ALA A 273 -11.94 -11.13 18.01
CA ALA A 273 -11.75 -10.80 16.61
C ALA A 273 -10.46 -11.44 16.07
N GLU A 274 -10.52 -11.90 14.83
CA GLU A 274 -9.41 -12.50 14.11
C GLU A 274 -9.07 -11.63 12.90
N VAL A 275 -7.83 -11.15 12.83
CA VAL A 275 -7.31 -10.38 11.69
C VAL A 275 -6.42 -11.27 10.83
N LEU A 276 -6.92 -11.61 9.66
CA LEU A 276 -6.27 -12.46 8.67
C LEU A 276 -5.59 -11.60 7.60
N VAL A 277 -4.52 -12.10 6.99
CA VAL A 277 -3.96 -11.54 5.75
C VAL A 277 -4.21 -12.58 4.66
N SER A 278 -4.66 -12.12 3.49
CA SER A 278 -4.97 -13.00 2.36
C SER A 278 -3.75 -13.83 1.95
N GLU A 279 -3.99 -15.13 1.73
CA GLU A 279 -3.02 -16.06 1.15
C GLU A 279 -3.10 -16.08 -0.38
N GLU A 280 -4.19 -15.55 -0.95
CA GLU A 280 -4.46 -15.55 -2.39
C GLU A 280 -4.10 -14.24 -3.10
N ASP A 281 -3.83 -13.18 -2.34
CA ASP A 281 -3.32 -11.91 -2.83
C ASP A 281 -1.87 -12.06 -3.32
N LYS A 282 -1.66 -11.70 -4.58
CA LYS A 282 -0.37 -11.74 -5.26
C LYS A 282 -0.28 -10.66 -6.33
N ASP A 283 0.94 -10.25 -6.65
CA ASP A 283 1.17 -9.34 -7.77
C ASP A 283 0.68 -10.00 -9.09
N PRO A 284 0.05 -9.23 -10.00
CA PRO A 284 -0.37 -9.77 -11.28
C PRO A 284 0.80 -10.10 -12.22
N PHE A 285 2.00 -9.60 -11.94
CA PHE A 285 3.23 -9.88 -12.69
C PHE A 285 4.14 -10.86 -11.95
N GLU A 286 4.76 -11.76 -12.70
CA GLU A 286 5.79 -12.67 -12.20
C GLU A 286 7.09 -12.50 -12.98
N ILE A 287 8.22 -12.70 -12.29
CA ILE A 287 9.53 -12.79 -12.96
C ILE A 287 9.67 -14.20 -13.51
N TRP A 288 9.44 -14.35 -14.80
CA TRP A 288 9.65 -15.63 -15.48
C TRP A 288 11.14 -15.81 -15.84
N THR A 289 11.75 -16.90 -15.35
CA THR A 289 13.11 -17.28 -15.72
C THR A 289 13.05 -18.50 -16.63
N PRO A 290 13.49 -18.41 -17.90
CA PRO A 290 13.51 -19.58 -18.78
C PRO A 290 14.48 -20.64 -18.25
N GLU A 291 14.08 -21.91 -18.28
CA GLU A 291 15.01 -23.02 -18.10
C GLU A 291 15.98 -23.04 -19.28
N THR A 292 17.17 -22.49 -19.12
CA THR A 292 18.25 -22.68 -20.10
C THR A 292 18.92 -24.00 -19.80
N SER A 293 18.65 -25.01 -20.61
CA SER A 293 19.46 -26.23 -20.69
C SER A 293 20.91 -25.82 -20.97
N ALA A 294 21.81 -26.08 -20.02
CA ALA A 294 23.25 -25.92 -20.19
C ALA A 294 23.82 -26.94 -21.17
#